data_AF-A0A970PYY6-F1
#
_entry.id   AF-A0A970PYY6-F1
#
_cell.length_a   1.000
_cell.length_b   1.000
_cell.length_c   1.000
_cell.angle_alpha   90.00
_cell.angle_beta   90.00
_cell.angle_gamma   90.00
#
_symmetry.space_group_name_H-M   'P 1'
#
loop_
_entity.id
_entity.type
_entity.pdbx_description
1 polymer ?
#
loop_
_entity_poly.entity_id
_entity_poly.type
_entity_poly.pdbx_seq_one_letter_code
_entity_poly.pdbx_strand_id
1 'polypeptide(L)'
;MKTTIIILSTIICLLLFYTFFNKNEEKEIINYQHDTLFIVKESEPIIIEKAKTKVKYLKDTIIIAAPFQAELDTIIKQDTLRSTFFFPEMLLSFELRKKPDTLQIEKIMITKEIPKKEHWWKEPLIFISGFAACLLLYKIK
;
A
#
# COMPACT_ATOMS: atom_id res chain seq x y z
N MET A 1 2.52 -16.38 66.27
CA MET A 1 2.37 -14.98 65.81
C MET A 1 3.51 -14.46 64.94
N LYS A 2 4.78 -14.44 65.38
CA LYS A 2 5.88 -13.86 64.56
C LYS A 2 6.04 -14.52 63.18
N THR A 3 5.93 -15.85 63.11
CA THR A 3 6.11 -16.62 61.86
C THR A 3 4.92 -16.55 60.90
N THR A 4 3.70 -16.27 61.38
CA THR A 4 2.53 -16.05 60.49
C THR A 4 2.58 -14.67 59.84
N ILE A 5 3.07 -13.66 60.57
CA ILE A 5 3.29 -12.29 60.05
C ILE A 5 4.35 -12.29 58.94
N ILE A 6 5.42 -13.09 59.09
CA ILE A 6 6.47 -13.19 58.07
C ILE A 6 5.94 -13.80 56.77
N ILE A 7 5.08 -14.83 56.84
CA ILE A 7 4.52 -15.47 55.65
C ILE A 7 3.49 -14.56 54.95
N LEU A 8 2.71 -13.80 55.72
CA LEU A 8 1.78 -12.82 55.14
C LEU A 8 2.54 -11.70 54.40
N SER A 9 3.64 -11.22 54.99
CA SER A 9 4.51 -10.21 54.39
C SER A 9 5.13 -10.67 53.06
N THR A 10 5.60 -11.92 52.97
CA THR A 10 6.15 -12.47 51.73
C THR A 10 5.11 -12.61 50.63
N ILE A 11 3.87 -13.00 50.96
CA ILE A 11 2.77 -13.07 49.97
C ILE A 11 2.43 -11.67 49.42
N ILE A 12 2.38 -10.66 50.30
CA ILE A 12 2.10 -9.28 49.89
C ILE A 12 3.23 -8.73 49.00
N CYS A 13 4.50 -8.99 49.33
CA CYS A 13 5.63 -8.61 48.48
C CYS A 13 5.59 -9.30 47.10
N LEU A 14 5.23 -10.58 47.03
CA LEU A 14 5.09 -11.31 45.76
C LEU A 14 3.94 -10.77 44.90
N LEU A 15 2.81 -10.39 45.52
CA LEU A 15 1.68 -9.77 44.83
C LEU A 15 2.06 -8.38 44.27
N LEU A 16 2.73 -7.55 45.07
CA LEU A 16 3.21 -6.24 44.61
C LEU A 16 4.21 -6.39 43.47
N PHE A 17 5.14 -7.35 43.56
CA PHE A 17 6.09 -7.65 42.50
C PHE A 17 5.38 -8.10 41.21
N TYR A 18 4.37 -8.95 41.31
CA TYR A 18 3.56 -9.40 40.17
C TYR A 18 2.86 -8.24 39.48
N THR A 19 2.19 -7.36 40.24
CA THR A 19 1.46 -6.22 39.66
C THR A 19 2.38 -5.20 39.00
N PHE A 20 3.59 -4.99 39.53
CA PHE A 20 4.57 -4.05 38.96
C PHE A 20 5.09 -4.53 37.60
N PHE A 21 5.38 -5.82 37.45
CA PHE A 21 5.93 -6.36 36.21
C PHE A 21 4.88 -6.66 35.13
N ASN A 22 3.63 -6.91 35.52
CA ASN A 22 2.56 -7.23 34.55
C ASN A 22 2.03 -5.99 33.80
N LYS A 23 2.37 -4.76 34.25
CA LYS A 23 1.94 -3.51 33.62
C LYS A 23 2.55 -3.24 32.23
N ASN A 24 3.56 -4.02 31.82
CA ASN A 24 4.31 -3.82 30.57
C ASN A 24 3.90 -4.77 29.41
N GLU A 25 2.82 -5.54 29.53
CA GLU A 25 2.48 -6.60 28.56
C GLU A 25 1.39 -6.27 27.51
N GLU A 26 0.91 -5.03 27.42
CA GLU A 26 0.11 -4.63 26.25
C GLU A 26 1.04 -4.37 25.06
N LYS A 27 1.24 -5.41 24.25
CA LYS A 27 1.83 -5.27 22.92
C LYS A 27 0.72 -5.37 21.90
N GLU A 28 0.50 -4.26 21.19
CA GLU A 28 -0.42 -4.17 20.07
C GLU A 28 -0.08 -5.23 19.02
N ILE A 29 -1.09 -6.04 18.66
CA ILE A 29 -1.02 -6.96 17.54
C ILE A 29 -1.23 -6.10 16.29
N ILE A 30 -0.14 -5.70 15.64
CA ILE A 30 -0.23 -4.97 14.37
C ILE A 30 -0.44 -6.01 13.27
N ASN A 31 -1.69 -6.17 12.83
CA ASN A 31 -2.04 -6.93 11.63
C ASN A 31 -1.67 -6.11 10.40
N TYR A 32 -0.80 -6.64 9.55
CA TYR A 32 -0.46 -6.02 8.26
C TYR A 32 -1.23 -6.72 7.14
N GLN A 33 -2.13 -5.97 6.49
CA GLN A 33 -2.89 -6.40 5.32
C GLN A 33 -2.14 -6.01 4.04
N HIS A 34 -2.08 -6.93 3.07
CA HIS A 34 -1.48 -6.69 1.76
C HIS A 34 -2.52 -6.14 0.78
N ASP A 35 -2.38 -4.88 0.38
CA ASP A 35 -3.22 -4.29 -0.67
C ASP A 35 -2.39 -4.02 -1.93
N THR A 36 -2.93 -4.40 -3.09
CA THR A 36 -2.37 -4.08 -4.40
C THR A 36 -2.83 -2.68 -4.81
N LEU A 37 -1.89 -1.75 -5.06
CA LEU A 37 -2.22 -0.42 -5.56
C LEU A 37 -1.97 -0.36 -7.07
N PHE A 38 -2.99 0.06 -7.83
CA PHE A 38 -2.87 0.34 -9.27
C PHE A 38 -2.57 1.82 -9.47
N ILE A 39 -1.40 2.16 -9.99
CA ILE A 39 -1.08 3.53 -10.38
C ILE A 39 -1.32 3.65 -11.88
N VAL A 40 -2.33 4.44 -12.24
CA VAL A 40 -2.65 4.77 -13.63
C VAL A 40 -1.79 5.95 -14.06
N LYS A 41 -0.96 5.78 -15.08
CA LYS A 41 -0.19 6.87 -15.67
C LYS A 41 -0.90 7.35 -16.93
N GLU A 42 -1.41 8.58 -16.89
CA GLU A 42 -1.98 9.24 -18.05
C GLU A 42 -0.91 9.44 -19.13
N SER A 43 -1.22 9.03 -20.36
CA SER A 43 -0.35 9.23 -21.51
C SER A 43 -0.65 10.59 -22.15
N GLU A 44 0.39 11.40 -22.31
CA GLU A 44 0.24 12.73 -22.91
C GLU A 44 -0.16 12.61 -24.39
N PRO A 45 -1.13 13.41 -24.85
CA PRO A 45 -1.55 13.39 -26.25
C PRO A 45 -0.47 14.00 -27.15
N ILE A 46 -0.26 13.42 -28.33
CA ILE A 46 0.62 14.00 -29.35
C ILE A 46 -0.24 14.88 -30.25
N ILE A 47 -0.02 16.19 -30.22
CA ILE A 47 -0.81 17.18 -30.95
C ILE A 47 0.08 17.96 -31.90
N ILE A 48 -0.31 18.02 -33.17
CA ILE A 48 0.27 18.82 -34.24
C ILE A 48 -0.87 19.69 -34.77
N GLU A 49 -0.90 20.98 -34.45
CA GLU A 49 -2.08 21.80 -34.76
C GLU A 49 -2.16 22.19 -36.24
N LYS A 50 -1.07 22.71 -36.82
CA LYS A 50 -1.04 23.27 -38.19
C LYS A 50 0.33 23.11 -38.83
N ALA A 51 0.72 21.88 -39.14
CA ALA A 51 1.97 21.64 -39.86
C ALA A 51 1.81 21.90 -41.36
N LYS A 52 2.70 22.72 -41.92
CA LYS A 52 2.76 22.93 -43.38
C LYS A 52 3.29 21.68 -44.06
N THR A 53 2.49 21.09 -44.93
CA THR A 53 2.83 19.85 -45.63
C THR A 53 3.36 20.12 -47.03
N LYS A 54 4.22 19.20 -47.51
CA LYS A 54 4.69 19.20 -48.89
C LYS A 54 3.87 18.20 -49.69
N VAL A 55 3.00 18.71 -50.54
CA VAL A 55 2.23 17.87 -51.48
C VAL A 55 3.14 17.45 -52.62
N LYS A 56 3.21 16.14 -52.89
CA LYS A 56 3.87 15.57 -54.07
C LYS A 56 2.80 15.16 -55.07
N TYR A 57 2.83 15.75 -56.26
CA TYR A 57 1.95 15.36 -57.36
C TYR A 57 2.52 14.10 -58.03
N LEU A 58 1.69 13.06 -58.14
CA LEU A 58 2.07 11.77 -58.74
C LEU A 58 1.82 11.72 -60.25
N LYS A 59 1.11 12.70 -60.79
CA LYS A 59 0.75 12.82 -62.21
C LYS A 59 1.09 14.22 -62.69
N ASP A 60 1.33 14.36 -63.99
CA ASP A 60 1.69 15.64 -64.63
C ASP A 60 0.53 16.65 -64.66
N THR A 61 -0.69 16.23 -64.30
CA THR A 61 -1.86 17.10 -64.22
C THR A 61 -1.99 17.73 -62.83
N ILE A 62 -1.90 19.05 -62.77
CA ILE A 62 -2.23 19.82 -61.58
C ILE A 62 -3.76 19.88 -61.46
N ILE A 63 -4.31 19.18 -60.48
CA ILE A 63 -5.74 19.22 -60.19
C ILE A 63 -6.01 20.46 -59.35
N ILE A 64 -6.63 21.48 -59.96
CA ILE A 64 -7.13 22.65 -59.24
C ILE A 64 -8.48 22.24 -58.64
N ALA A 65 -8.47 21.80 -57.39
CA ALA A 65 -9.66 21.48 -56.63
C ALA A 65 -10.24 22.73 -55.95
N ALA A 66 -11.54 22.74 -55.69
CA ALA A 66 -12.13 23.72 -54.77
C ALA A 66 -11.52 23.55 -53.36
N PRO A 67 -11.47 24.60 -52.53
CA PRO A 67 -11.07 24.47 -51.13
C PRO A 67 -11.85 23.36 -50.44
N PHE A 68 -11.14 22.46 -49.76
CA PHE A 68 -11.74 21.33 -49.08
C PHE A 68 -11.00 20.99 -47.80
N GLN A 69 -11.72 20.35 -46.89
CA GLN A 69 -11.19 19.81 -45.65
C GLN A 69 -11.39 18.30 -45.67
N ALA A 70 -10.29 17.56 -45.52
CA ALA A 70 -10.34 16.10 -45.38
C ALA A 70 -10.12 15.73 -43.92
N GLU A 71 -11.07 15.03 -43.33
CA GLU A 71 -11.03 14.60 -41.93
C GLU A 71 -10.95 13.08 -41.84
N LEU A 72 -10.11 12.61 -40.92
CA LEU A 72 -10.00 11.22 -40.51
C LEU A 72 -10.12 11.18 -38.99
N ASP A 73 -11.17 10.55 -38.49
CA ASP A 73 -11.36 10.29 -37.06
C ASP A 73 -11.54 8.78 -36.89
N THR A 74 -10.63 8.14 -36.17
CA THR A 74 -10.61 6.68 -36.03
C THR A 74 -10.00 6.22 -34.71
N ILE A 75 -10.38 5.02 -34.30
CA ILE A 75 -9.87 4.37 -33.08
C ILE A 75 -8.99 3.18 -33.51
N ILE A 76 -7.72 3.20 -33.11
CA ILE A 76 -6.75 2.14 -33.41
C ILE A 76 -6.30 1.51 -32.09
N LYS A 77 -6.66 0.25 -31.84
CA LYS A 77 -6.24 -0.50 -30.64
C LYS A 77 -6.45 0.26 -29.31
N GLN A 78 -7.61 0.93 -29.19
CA GLN A 78 -8.01 1.75 -28.03
C GLN A 78 -7.39 3.16 -27.97
N ASP A 79 -6.49 3.50 -28.89
CA ASP A 79 -6.01 4.86 -29.08
C ASP A 79 -6.94 5.62 -30.03
N THR A 80 -7.13 6.92 -29.81
CA THR A 80 -7.94 7.79 -30.68
C THR A 80 -7.02 8.61 -31.58
N LEU A 81 -7.28 8.57 -32.88
CA LEU A 81 -6.54 9.26 -33.91
C LEU A 81 -7.47 10.23 -34.64
N ARG A 82 -7.13 11.51 -34.63
CA ARG A 82 -7.80 12.54 -35.41
C ARG A 82 -6.80 13.23 -36.32
N SER A 83 -7.12 13.34 -37.60
CA SER A 83 -6.28 14.00 -38.60
C SER A 83 -7.15 14.85 -39.51
N THR A 84 -6.77 16.10 -39.72
CA THR A 84 -7.50 17.06 -40.54
C THR A 84 -6.55 17.74 -41.50
N PHE A 85 -6.87 17.71 -42.79
CA PHE A 85 -6.09 18.37 -43.83
C PHE A 85 -6.89 19.50 -44.48
N PHE A 86 -6.27 20.68 -44.55
CA PHE A 86 -6.87 21.89 -45.11
C PHE A 86 -6.23 22.22 -46.46
N PHE A 87 -7.04 22.21 -47.52
CA PHE A 87 -6.67 22.67 -48.86
C PHE A 87 -7.40 24.00 -49.16
N PRO A 88 -6.74 25.03 -49.73
CA PRO A 88 -5.42 25.03 -50.37
C PRO A 88 -4.23 25.37 -49.44
N GLU A 89 -4.46 25.62 -48.16
CA GLU A 89 -3.43 26.06 -47.21
C GLU A 89 -2.31 25.02 -47.00
N MET A 90 -2.58 23.76 -47.36
CA MET A 90 -1.68 22.61 -47.18
C MET A 90 -1.29 22.40 -45.72
N LEU A 91 -2.23 22.67 -44.81
CA LEU A 91 -2.04 22.48 -43.38
C LEU A 91 -2.59 21.12 -42.96
N LEU A 92 -1.80 20.39 -42.18
CA LEU A 92 -2.20 19.16 -41.53
C LEU A 92 -2.27 19.38 -40.01
N SER A 93 -3.43 19.09 -39.46
CA SER A 93 -3.66 18.93 -38.04
C SER A 93 -3.70 17.44 -37.72
N PHE A 94 -3.03 17.01 -36.66
CA PHE A 94 -2.95 15.62 -36.24
C PHE A 94 -2.97 15.53 -34.72
N GLU A 95 -3.81 14.66 -34.19
CA GLU A 95 -3.98 14.43 -32.77
C GLU A 95 -4.02 12.91 -32.52
N LEU A 96 -3.14 12.44 -31.65
CA LEU A 96 -3.12 11.06 -31.18
C LEU A 96 -3.29 11.05 -29.66
N ARG A 97 -4.41 10.50 -29.19
CA ARG A 97 -4.65 10.24 -27.78
C ARG A 97 -4.43 8.77 -27.51
N LYS A 98 -3.46 8.47 -26.66
CA LYS A 98 -3.17 7.11 -26.24
C LYS A 98 -4.00 6.73 -25.04
N LYS A 99 -4.26 5.45 -24.87
CA LYS A 99 -4.81 4.93 -23.61
C LYS A 99 -3.75 5.06 -22.49
N PRO A 100 -4.12 5.36 -21.24
CA PRO A 100 -3.19 5.35 -20.12
C PRO A 100 -2.64 3.96 -19.85
N ASP A 101 -1.34 3.89 -19.56
CA ASP A 101 -0.66 2.66 -19.15
C ASP A 101 -0.85 2.46 -17.65
N THR A 102 -1.19 1.25 -17.23
CA THR A 102 -1.27 0.88 -15.81
C THR A 102 0.03 0.19 -15.42
N LEU A 103 0.78 0.76 -14.48
CA LEU A 103 1.97 0.12 -13.92
C LEU A 103 1.57 -0.59 -12.62
N GLN A 104 1.76 -1.91 -12.57
CA GLN A 104 1.57 -2.71 -11.36
C GLN A 104 2.85 -2.65 -10.53
N ILE A 105 2.78 -2.09 -9.31
CA ILE A 105 3.91 -2.03 -8.38
C ILE A 105 3.59 -2.92 -7.18
N GLU A 106 4.34 -4.02 -7.05
CA GLU A 106 4.26 -4.89 -5.87
C GLU A 106 5.13 -4.31 -4.75
N LYS A 107 4.49 -3.73 -3.72
CA LYS A 107 5.20 -3.25 -2.54
C LYS A 107 5.42 -4.40 -1.57
N ILE A 108 6.67 -4.86 -1.44
CA ILE A 108 7.05 -5.92 -0.50
C ILE A 108 7.27 -5.29 0.88
N MET A 109 6.37 -5.56 1.82
CA MET A 109 6.52 -5.19 3.24
C MET A 109 6.85 -6.47 4.02
N ILE A 110 8.06 -6.55 4.59
CA ILE A 110 8.53 -7.69 5.37
C ILE A 110 8.02 -7.54 6.81
N THR A 111 7.09 -8.40 7.21
CA THR A 111 6.57 -8.42 8.58
C THR A 111 7.30 -9.48 9.40
N LYS A 112 7.99 -9.04 10.46
CA LYS A 112 8.65 -9.92 11.42
C LYS A 112 7.68 -10.24 12.55
N GLU A 113 7.21 -11.47 12.63
CA GLU A 113 6.51 -11.95 13.82
C GLU A 113 7.50 -11.93 14.99
N ILE A 114 7.24 -11.09 15.99
CA ILE A 114 8.00 -11.09 17.24
C ILE A 114 7.30 -12.10 18.14
N PRO A 115 7.84 -13.34 18.31
CA PRO A 115 7.20 -14.32 19.16
C PRO A 115 7.10 -13.76 20.58
N LYS A 116 5.92 -13.94 21.18
CA LYS A 116 5.61 -13.55 22.56
C LYS A 116 6.51 -14.38 23.48
N LYS A 117 7.66 -13.81 23.88
CA LYS A 117 8.51 -14.42 24.90
C LYS A 117 7.77 -14.40 26.23
N GLU A 118 7.37 -15.57 26.70
CA GLU A 118 6.95 -15.73 28.08
C GLU A 118 8.10 -15.36 29.01
N HIS A 119 7.75 -14.65 30.08
CA HIS A 119 8.72 -14.23 31.08
C HIS A 119 9.12 -15.44 31.94
N TRP A 120 10.40 -15.81 31.91
CA TRP A 120 10.97 -16.96 32.65
C TRP A 120 10.71 -16.94 34.17
N TRP A 121 10.39 -15.79 34.74
CA TRP A 121 10.11 -15.62 36.17
C TRP A 121 8.65 -15.92 36.55
N LYS A 122 7.73 -16.10 35.58
CA LYS A 122 6.32 -16.39 35.87
C LYS A 122 6.14 -17.74 36.57
N GLU A 123 6.77 -18.80 36.08
CA GLU A 123 6.62 -20.15 36.64
C GLU A 123 7.20 -20.28 38.07
N PRO A 124 8.42 -19.80 38.37
CA PRO A 124 8.95 -19.85 39.73
C PRO A 124 8.12 -19.04 40.74
N LEU A 125 7.57 -17.90 40.33
CA LEU A 125 6.76 -17.04 41.20
C LEU A 125 5.44 -17.72 41.60
N ILE A 126 4.77 -18.38 40.65
CA ILE A 126 3.56 -19.16 40.90
C ILE A 126 3.86 -20.31 41.88
N PHE A 127 4.99 -21.00 41.68
CA PHE A 127 5.41 -22.08 42.58
C PHE A 127 5.66 -21.60 44.02
N ILE A 128 6.43 -20.53 44.20
CA ILE A 128 6.76 -19.99 45.53
C ILE A 128 5.50 -19.49 46.27
N SER A 129 4.62 -18.78 45.56
CA SER A 129 3.37 -18.27 46.13
C SER A 129 2.42 -19.39 46.55
N GLY A 130 2.27 -20.43 45.74
CA GLY A 130 1.47 -21.62 46.07
C GLY A 130 2.02 -22.37 47.29
N PHE A 131 3.35 -22.54 47.37
CA PHE A 131 4.00 -23.19 48.51
C PHE A 131 3.81 -22.40 49.81
N ALA A 132 3.98 -21.07 49.77
CA ALA A 132 3.75 -20.19 50.90
C ALA A 132 2.29 -20.24 51.40
N ALA A 133 1.32 -20.27 50.48
CA ALA A 133 -0.10 -20.40 50.82
C ALA A 133 -0.43 -21.76 51.47
N CYS A 134 0.15 -22.85 50.96
CA CYS A 134 -0.01 -24.18 51.53
C CYS A 134 0.51 -24.26 52.98
N LEU A 135 1.69 -23.70 53.25
CA LEU A 135 2.24 -23.63 54.61
C LEU A 135 1.39 -22.80 55.57
N LEU A 136 0.72 -21.75 55.08
CA LEU A 136 -0.24 -20.98 55.88
C LEU A 136 -1.47 -21.81 56.24
N LEU A 137 -2.07 -22.50 55.26
CA LEU A 137 -3.24 -23.35 55.49
C LEU A 137 -2.94 -24.50 56.45
N TYR A 138 -1.78 -25.14 56.30
CA TYR A 138 -1.35 -26.22 57.20
C TYR A 138 -1.23 -25.76 58.67
N LYS A 139 -0.87 -24.50 58.89
CA LYS A 139 -0.63 -23.94 60.23
C LYS A 139 -1.87 -23.32 60.89
N ILE A 140 -2.88 -22.99 60.08
CA ILE A 140 -4.19 -22.53 60.56
C ILE A 140 -5.04 -23.72 61.03
N LYS A 141 -4.77 -24.91 60.46
CA LYS A 141 -5.34 -26.18 60.91
C LYS A 141 -4.62 -26.71 62.14
#